data_AF-A0AAW2Z749-F1
#
_entry.id   AF-A0AAW2Z749-F1
#
_cell.length_a   1.000
_cell.length_b   1.000
_cell.length_c   1.000
_cell.angle_alpha   90.00
_cell.angle_beta   90.00
_cell.angle_gamma   90.00
#
_symmetry.space_group_name_H-M   'P 1'
#
loop_
_entity.id
_entity.type
_entity.pdbx_description
1 polymer ?
#
loop_
_entity_poly.entity_id
_entity_poly.type
_entity_poly.pdbx_seq_one_letter_code
_entity_poly.pdbx_strand_id
1 'polypeptide(L)'
;QSIWKLLIQTGSILIVLIAITVRSIEFVLYVRLTKKLQNYLFLVSNILLPVGSNIVDWPICLYRLYISGSTTKEMTLIPKWNFLFMAALDSTGLLLSTLATSVLSGPLNVSISSTIIGFHMLSSFVFIGSRYNSLHVGGLLIILLAVGVQVFTMFELTSSIAYAAKPHMILWISILLLSHVPISISNLYKYKIMRETNVDLFYMNAMTSLFQLPISLLMFPIIFIPLPYPISNTHSFPDYLSSSFQCLFDDGLLLSDPCEGTLTVYLIMLFNNCIYGFATVIMLKCNIHGSQSNTIRSLFSSLLFLSKKVAGESRVNGFSALDIESLIILCSGVFVYHTTTEAEAQESLVQWFRSFFKQKEEDNV
;
A
#
# COMPACT_ATOMS: atom_id res chain seq x y z
N GLN A 1 -39.22 -4.14 13.17
CA GLN A 1 -37.94 -3.42 13.34
C GLN A 1 -36.71 -4.34 13.51
N SER A 2 -36.84 -5.57 14.02
CA SER A 2 -35.71 -6.52 14.19
C SER A 2 -35.13 -7.07 12.86
N ILE A 3 -35.97 -7.50 11.92
CA ILE A 3 -35.53 -8.14 10.65
C ILE A 3 -34.78 -7.17 9.73
N TRP A 4 -35.20 -5.90 9.67
CA TRP A 4 -34.51 -4.87 8.87
C TRP A 4 -33.12 -4.54 9.41
N LYS A 5 -32.97 -4.48 10.75
CA LYS A 5 -31.64 -4.33 11.37
C LYS A 5 -30.77 -5.55 11.09
N LEU A 6 -31.34 -6.75 11.17
CA LEU A 6 -30.63 -8.00 10.88
C LEU A 6 -30.16 -8.06 9.42
N LEU A 7 -31.02 -7.70 8.45
CA LEU A 7 -30.69 -7.66 7.02
C LEU A 7 -29.61 -6.64 6.68
N ILE A 8 -29.68 -5.45 7.29
CA ILE A 8 -28.64 -4.42 7.15
C ILE A 8 -27.32 -4.92 7.75
N GLN A 9 -27.36 -5.58 8.90
CA GLN A 9 -26.17 -6.11 9.57
C GLN A 9 -25.54 -7.29 8.81
N THR A 10 -26.33 -8.21 8.26
CA THR A 10 -25.84 -9.31 7.41
C THR A 10 -25.29 -8.82 6.07
N GLY A 11 -25.95 -7.85 5.44
CA GLY A 11 -25.46 -7.21 4.21
C GLY A 11 -24.15 -6.46 4.43
N SER A 12 -24.03 -5.79 5.58
CA SER A 12 -22.82 -5.09 6.01
C SER A 12 -21.62 -6.01 6.17
N ILE A 13 -21.81 -7.17 6.82
CA ILE A 13 -20.76 -8.18 6.99
C ILE A 13 -20.31 -8.73 5.64
N LEU A 14 -21.25 -9.03 4.75
CA LEU A 14 -20.94 -9.53 3.41
C LEU A 14 -20.09 -8.55 2.62
N ILE A 15 -20.40 -7.25 2.68
CA ILE A 15 -19.64 -6.20 1.97
C ILE A 15 -18.21 -6.10 2.52
N VAL A 16 -18.03 -6.18 3.84
CA VAL A 16 -16.70 -6.21 4.47
C VAL A 16 -15.91 -7.43 4.00
N LEU A 17 -16.53 -8.61 3.96
CA LEU A 17 -15.87 -9.83 3.46
C LEU A 17 -15.47 -9.73 1.99
N ILE A 18 -16.32 -9.14 1.15
CA ILE A 18 -16.00 -8.85 -0.26
C ILE A 18 -14.80 -7.89 -0.33
N ALA A 19 -14.82 -6.79 0.42
CA ALA A 19 -13.73 -5.81 0.43
C ALA A 19 -12.39 -6.44 0.84
N ILE A 20 -12.40 -7.28 1.89
CA ILE A 20 -11.22 -8.04 2.34
C ILE A 20 -10.70 -8.97 1.24
N THR A 21 -11.60 -9.75 0.64
CA THR A 21 -11.26 -10.76 -0.37
C THR A 21 -10.64 -10.09 -1.60
N VAL A 22 -11.31 -9.07 -2.12
CA VAL A 22 -10.88 -8.32 -3.30
C VAL A 22 -9.53 -7.66 -3.07
N ARG A 23 -9.32 -7.03 -1.91
CA ARG A 23 -8.01 -6.45 -1.55
C ARG A 23 -6.91 -7.47 -1.39
N SER A 24 -7.25 -8.64 -0.88
CA SER A 24 -6.27 -9.71 -0.71
C SER A 24 -5.82 -10.27 -2.06
N ILE A 25 -6.76 -10.43 -3.00
CA ILE A 25 -6.48 -10.84 -4.38
C ILE A 25 -5.67 -9.76 -5.10
N GLU A 26 -6.04 -8.48 -4.95
CA GLU A 26 -5.33 -7.35 -5.54
C GLU A 26 -3.85 -7.33 -5.14
N PHE A 27 -3.54 -7.54 -3.85
CA PHE A 27 -2.16 -7.61 -3.39
C PHE A 27 -1.38 -8.75 -4.06
N VAL A 28 -1.96 -9.95 -4.16
CA VAL A 28 -1.29 -11.09 -4.82
C VAL A 28 -1.09 -10.85 -6.31
N LEU A 29 -2.09 -10.28 -6.98
CA LEU A 29 -1.99 -9.90 -8.39
C LEU A 29 -0.95 -8.80 -8.61
N TYR A 30 -0.83 -7.84 -7.69
CA TYR A 30 0.23 -6.84 -7.71
C TYR A 30 1.62 -7.48 -7.63
N VAL A 31 1.87 -8.39 -6.68
CA VAL A 31 3.16 -9.11 -6.60
C VAL A 31 3.40 -9.90 -7.90
N ARG A 32 2.38 -10.60 -8.42
CA ARG A 32 2.46 -11.30 -9.71
C ARG A 32 2.81 -10.37 -10.88
N LEU A 33 2.18 -9.20 -10.96
CA LEU A 33 2.44 -8.21 -12.01
C LEU A 33 3.88 -7.70 -11.94
N THR A 34 4.40 -7.43 -10.73
CA THR A 34 5.79 -6.99 -10.55
C THR A 34 6.82 -8.05 -10.92
N LYS A 35 6.48 -9.35 -10.82
CA LYS A 35 7.37 -10.43 -11.28
C LYS A 35 7.33 -10.62 -12.79
N LYS A 36 6.17 -10.40 -13.42
CA LYS A 36 6.03 -10.45 -14.88
C LYS A 36 6.73 -9.29 -15.59
N LEU A 37 6.71 -8.11 -14.98
CA LEU A 37 7.32 -6.88 -15.51
C LEU A 37 8.56 -6.49 -14.69
N GLN A 38 9.42 -7.47 -14.40
CA GLN A 38 10.56 -7.26 -13.50
C GLN A 38 11.58 -6.27 -14.08
N ASN A 39 11.76 -6.22 -15.40
CA ASN A 39 12.60 -5.20 -16.06
C ASN A 39 11.88 -3.85 -16.22
N TYR A 40 10.54 -3.83 -16.11
CA TYR A 40 9.69 -2.69 -16.40
C TYR A 40 8.95 -2.13 -15.17
N LEU A 41 9.57 -2.20 -13.99
CA LEU A 41 8.94 -1.83 -12.70
C LEU A 41 8.53 -0.36 -12.60
N PHE A 42 9.21 0.52 -13.34
CA PHE A 42 8.78 1.92 -13.44
C PHE A 42 7.43 2.03 -14.14
N LEU A 43 7.16 1.24 -15.20
CA LEU A 43 5.85 1.24 -15.86
C LEU A 43 4.76 0.83 -14.86
N VAL A 44 5.01 -0.21 -14.06
CA VAL A 44 4.05 -0.71 -13.05
C VAL A 44 3.73 0.36 -12.01
N SER A 45 4.76 0.87 -11.33
CA SER A 45 4.61 1.77 -10.18
C SER A 45 4.20 3.20 -10.55
N ASN A 46 4.76 3.76 -11.62
CA ASN A 46 4.66 5.18 -11.93
C ASN A 46 3.59 5.48 -12.98
N ILE A 47 3.15 4.49 -13.75
CA ILE A 47 2.15 4.67 -14.82
C ILE A 47 0.92 3.80 -14.56
N LEU A 48 1.05 2.46 -14.57
CA LEU A 48 -0.11 1.56 -14.52
C LEU A 48 -0.93 1.72 -13.24
N LEU A 49 -0.29 1.74 -12.06
CA LEU A 49 -1.02 1.84 -10.80
C LEU A 49 -1.67 3.23 -10.58
N PRO A 50 -1.00 4.36 -10.84
CA PRO A 50 -1.65 5.68 -10.80
C PRO A 50 -2.76 5.83 -11.84
N VAL A 51 -2.55 5.39 -13.09
CA VAL A 51 -3.60 5.41 -14.13
C VAL A 51 -4.80 4.56 -13.70
N GLY A 52 -4.56 3.37 -13.17
CA GLY A 52 -5.61 2.51 -12.64
C GLY A 52 -6.40 3.15 -11.51
N SER A 53 -5.71 3.81 -10.58
CA SER A 53 -6.34 4.56 -9.49
C SER A 53 -7.20 5.71 -10.03
N ASN A 54 -6.73 6.45 -11.04
CA ASN A 54 -7.51 7.50 -11.69
C ASN A 54 -8.77 6.94 -12.37
N ILE A 55 -8.68 5.81 -13.07
CA ILE A 55 -9.83 5.16 -13.74
C ILE A 55 -10.93 4.80 -12.73
N VAL A 56 -10.57 4.44 -11.49
CA VAL A 56 -11.52 4.07 -10.44
C VAL A 56 -12.04 5.30 -9.68
N ASP A 57 -11.13 6.17 -9.23
CA ASP A 57 -11.47 7.25 -8.31
C ASP A 57 -12.22 8.40 -8.99
N TRP A 58 -11.87 8.74 -10.24
CA TRP A 58 -12.50 9.88 -10.93
C TRP A 58 -13.99 9.68 -11.23
N PRO A 59 -14.46 8.54 -11.79
CA PRO A 59 -15.89 8.33 -12.00
C PRO A 59 -16.69 8.42 -10.70
N ILE A 60 -16.18 7.86 -9.59
CA ILE A 60 -16.82 7.94 -8.27
C ILE A 60 -16.84 9.38 -7.76
N CYS A 61 -15.73 10.09 -7.90
CA CYS A 61 -15.62 11.50 -7.53
C CYS A 61 -16.59 12.38 -8.34
N LEU A 62 -16.64 12.23 -9.66
CA LEU A 62 -17.53 12.98 -10.54
C LEU A 62 -19.01 12.71 -10.23
N TYR A 63 -19.37 11.44 -9.98
CA TYR A 63 -20.70 11.07 -9.54
C TYR A 63 -21.09 11.79 -8.23
N ARG A 64 -20.17 11.81 -7.25
CA ARG A 64 -20.42 12.46 -5.96
C ARG A 64 -20.47 13.98 -6.03
N LEU A 65 -19.63 14.57 -6.89
CA LEU A 65 -19.54 16.02 -7.11
C LEU A 65 -20.78 16.56 -7.83
N TYR A 66 -21.20 15.91 -8.92
CA TYR A 66 -22.23 16.43 -9.81
C TYR A 66 -23.64 15.90 -9.53
N ILE A 67 -23.77 14.65 -9.04
CA ILE A 67 -25.08 14.00 -8.87
C ILE A 67 -25.46 13.95 -7.40
N SER A 68 -24.56 13.49 -6.52
CA SER A 68 -24.90 13.32 -5.10
C SER A 68 -24.88 14.62 -4.30
N GLY A 69 -24.20 15.68 -4.78
CA GLY A 69 -24.00 16.94 -4.06
C GLY A 69 -23.26 16.80 -2.72
N SER A 70 -22.65 15.64 -2.45
CA SER A 70 -21.96 15.35 -1.19
C SER A 70 -20.59 16.03 -1.08
N THR A 71 -20.02 16.42 -2.22
CA THR A 71 -18.76 17.15 -2.32
C THR A 71 -19.11 18.61 -2.64
N THR A 72 -19.03 19.50 -1.65
CA THR A 72 -19.34 20.92 -1.83
C THR A 72 -18.24 21.62 -2.64
N LYS A 73 -18.59 22.68 -3.39
CA LYS A 73 -17.61 23.49 -4.15
C LYS A 73 -16.53 24.11 -3.26
N GLU A 74 -16.79 24.25 -1.96
CA GLU A 74 -15.79 24.71 -0.99
C GLU A 74 -14.62 23.73 -0.84
N MET A 75 -14.85 22.43 -1.06
CA MET A 75 -13.80 21.40 -0.99
C MET A 75 -12.76 21.55 -2.11
N THR A 76 -13.08 22.26 -3.21
CA THR A 76 -12.13 22.51 -4.31
C THR A 76 -11.20 23.70 -4.05
N LEU A 77 -11.43 24.43 -2.95
CA LEU A 77 -10.59 25.57 -2.54
C LEU A 77 -9.34 25.13 -1.78
N ILE A 78 -9.17 23.82 -1.49
CA ILE A 78 -7.94 23.32 -0.88
C ILE A 78 -6.75 23.69 -1.76
N PRO A 79 -5.68 24.26 -1.18
CA PRO A 79 -4.45 24.55 -1.91
C PRO A 79 -3.91 23.33 -2.65
N LYS A 80 -3.71 23.45 -3.97
CA LYS A 80 -3.24 22.35 -4.83
C LYS A 80 -1.90 21.77 -4.39
N TRP A 81 -1.08 22.56 -3.71
CA TRP A 81 0.20 22.12 -3.14
C TRP A 81 0.03 20.95 -2.15
N ASN A 82 -1.08 20.88 -1.42
CA ASN A 82 -1.36 19.77 -0.52
C ASN A 82 -1.47 18.44 -1.30
N PHE A 83 -2.20 18.44 -2.42
CA PHE A 83 -2.33 17.25 -3.26
C PHE A 83 -1.02 16.89 -3.95
N LEU A 84 -0.24 17.89 -4.37
CA LEU A 84 1.08 17.67 -4.93
C LEU A 84 2.03 17.01 -3.92
N PHE A 85 2.04 17.46 -2.68
CA PHE A 85 2.86 16.87 -1.61
C PHE A 85 2.47 15.42 -1.30
N MET A 86 1.16 15.14 -1.19
CA MET A 86 0.65 13.77 -1.01
C MET A 86 1.04 12.87 -2.17
N ALA A 87 0.90 13.37 -3.39
CA ALA A 87 1.25 12.64 -4.60
C ALA A 87 2.76 12.35 -4.67
N ALA A 88 3.62 13.28 -4.25
CA ALA A 88 5.07 13.09 -4.18
C ALA A 88 5.45 11.93 -3.25
N LEU A 89 4.87 11.91 -2.06
CA LEU A 89 5.09 10.86 -1.08
C LEU A 89 4.53 9.51 -1.56
N ASP A 90 3.31 9.49 -2.09
CA ASP A 90 2.69 8.26 -2.60
C ASP A 90 3.50 7.66 -3.76
N SER A 91 3.86 8.46 -4.78
CA SER A 91 4.65 8.00 -5.92
C SER A 91 6.02 7.46 -5.49
N THR A 92 6.68 8.14 -4.55
CA THR A 92 7.98 7.71 -4.01
C THR A 92 7.85 6.39 -3.25
N GLY A 93 6.87 6.29 -2.36
CA GLY A 93 6.61 5.07 -1.60
C GLY A 93 6.24 3.90 -2.50
N LEU A 94 5.38 4.13 -3.48
CA LEU A 94 4.94 3.11 -4.43
C LEU A 94 6.09 2.60 -5.31
N LEU A 95 6.96 3.50 -5.78
CA LEU A 95 8.15 3.11 -6.54
C LEU A 95 9.08 2.23 -5.69
N LEU A 96 9.47 2.67 -4.50
CA LEU A 96 10.36 1.92 -3.61
C LEU A 96 9.77 0.54 -3.24
N SER A 97 8.47 0.51 -2.92
CA SER A 97 7.76 -0.74 -2.60
C SER A 97 7.73 -1.70 -3.78
N THR A 98 7.47 -1.20 -5.00
CA THR A 98 7.41 -2.02 -6.22
C THR A 98 8.77 -2.60 -6.57
N LEU A 99 9.84 -1.81 -6.44
CA LEU A 99 11.20 -2.27 -6.66
C LEU A 99 11.52 -3.48 -5.77
N ALA A 100 11.27 -3.37 -4.46
CA ALA A 100 11.53 -4.46 -3.52
C ALA A 100 10.57 -5.66 -3.71
N THR A 101 9.29 -5.40 -3.98
CA THR A 101 8.26 -6.44 -4.10
C THR A 101 8.57 -7.44 -5.22
N SER A 102 9.16 -6.97 -6.31
CA SER A 102 9.53 -7.81 -7.46
C SER A 102 10.55 -8.90 -7.13
N VAL A 103 11.45 -8.64 -6.17
CA VAL A 103 12.57 -9.54 -5.82
C VAL A 103 12.22 -10.47 -4.67
N LEU A 104 11.44 -9.98 -3.70
CA LEU A 104 11.08 -10.68 -2.48
C LEU A 104 10.00 -11.75 -2.72
N SER A 105 9.95 -12.77 -1.86
CA SER A 105 8.90 -13.80 -1.93
C SER A 105 7.55 -13.22 -1.50
N GLY A 106 6.44 -13.79 -1.98
CA GLY A 106 5.09 -13.33 -1.63
C GLY A 106 4.84 -13.27 -0.11
N PRO A 107 5.09 -14.35 0.65
CA PRO A 107 4.89 -14.36 2.11
C PRO A 107 5.76 -13.35 2.85
N LEU A 108 7.01 -13.17 2.41
CA LEU A 108 7.91 -12.16 2.98
C LEU A 108 7.40 -10.74 2.71
N ASN A 109 6.89 -10.48 1.49
CA ASN A 109 6.23 -9.21 1.17
C ASN A 109 5.03 -8.93 2.07
N VAL A 110 4.18 -9.93 2.36
CA VAL A 110 3.04 -9.77 3.28
C VAL A 110 3.53 -9.40 4.68
N SER A 111 4.50 -10.15 5.20
CA SER A 111 5.03 -9.95 6.55
C SER A 111 5.67 -8.56 6.70
N ILE A 112 6.58 -8.17 5.80
CA ILE A 112 7.21 -6.84 5.85
C ILE A 112 6.18 -5.73 5.62
N SER A 113 5.21 -5.92 4.72
CA SER A 113 4.17 -4.91 4.47
C SER A 113 3.29 -4.64 5.70
N SER A 114 3.16 -5.59 6.62
CA SER A 114 2.42 -5.40 7.88
C SER A 114 3.08 -4.40 8.84
N THR A 115 4.40 -4.17 8.70
CA THR A 115 5.14 -3.21 9.53
C THR A 115 4.73 -1.75 9.30
N ILE A 116 4.00 -1.46 8.21
CA ILE A 116 3.41 -0.15 7.95
C ILE A 116 2.60 0.38 9.14
N ILE A 117 2.01 -0.50 9.96
CA ILE A 117 1.31 -0.14 11.20
C ILE A 117 2.25 0.61 12.15
N GLY A 118 3.47 0.11 12.35
CA GLY A 118 4.47 0.77 13.19
C GLY A 118 4.90 2.13 12.63
N PHE A 119 5.04 2.25 11.31
CA PHE A 119 5.31 3.53 10.67
C PHE A 119 4.14 4.51 10.80
N HIS A 120 2.89 4.04 10.71
CA HIS A 120 1.72 4.86 11.00
C HIS A 120 1.70 5.35 12.44
N MET A 121 1.98 4.48 13.42
CA MET A 121 2.08 4.88 14.82
C MET A 121 3.16 5.94 15.02
N LEU A 122 4.36 5.72 14.46
CA LEU A 122 5.48 6.65 14.59
C LEU A 122 5.15 8.00 13.95
N SER A 123 4.68 8.00 12.71
CA SER A 123 4.29 9.22 12.00
C SER A 123 3.17 9.95 12.74
N SER A 124 2.14 9.23 13.20
CA SER A 124 1.02 9.80 13.95
C SER A 124 1.44 10.38 15.30
N PHE A 125 2.34 9.72 16.03
CA PHE A 125 2.94 10.25 17.25
C PHE A 125 3.70 11.56 16.98
N VAL A 126 4.51 11.62 15.92
CA VAL A 126 5.31 12.81 15.60
C VAL A 126 4.43 13.98 15.12
N PHE A 127 3.57 13.77 14.13
CA PHE A 127 2.85 14.86 13.46
C PHE A 127 1.51 15.23 14.11
N ILE A 128 0.75 14.26 14.63
CA ILE A 128 -0.57 14.47 15.24
C ILE A 128 -0.50 14.49 16.76
N GLY A 129 0.46 13.78 17.38
CA GLY A 129 0.57 13.68 18.84
C GLY A 129 -0.26 12.55 19.43
N SER A 130 -0.60 11.52 18.67
CA SER A 130 -1.43 10.41 19.16
C SER A 130 -0.80 9.70 20.37
N ARG A 131 -1.61 9.33 21.36
CA ARG A 131 -1.18 8.55 22.52
C ARG A 131 -1.51 7.09 22.34
N TYR A 132 -0.48 6.26 22.48
CA TYR A 132 -0.61 4.82 22.32
C TYR A 132 -0.60 4.12 23.69
N ASN A 133 -1.64 3.33 23.93
CA ASN A 133 -1.67 2.42 25.07
C ASN A 133 -0.60 1.31 24.93
N SER A 134 -0.19 0.72 26.06
CA SER A 134 0.77 -0.40 26.12
C SER A 134 0.38 -1.58 25.24
N LEU A 135 -0.92 -1.80 25.01
CA LEU A 135 -1.42 -2.85 24.10
C LEU A 135 -1.08 -2.58 22.63
N HIS A 136 -1.10 -1.33 22.17
CA HIS A 136 -0.68 -0.99 20.80
C HIS A 136 0.82 -1.27 20.61
N VAL A 137 1.63 -0.92 21.61
CA VAL A 137 3.07 -1.19 21.62
C VAL A 137 3.33 -2.70 21.67
N GLY A 138 2.61 -3.44 22.51
CA GLY A 138 2.67 -4.90 22.58
C GLY A 138 2.30 -5.57 21.25
N GLY A 139 1.22 -5.12 20.60
CA GLY A 139 0.82 -5.58 19.27
C GLY A 139 1.90 -5.33 18.21
N LEU A 140 2.51 -4.13 18.22
CA LEU A 140 3.63 -3.80 17.32
C LEU A 140 4.85 -4.70 17.56
N LEU A 141 5.22 -4.96 18.81
CA LEU A 141 6.34 -5.85 19.14
C LEU A 141 6.10 -7.27 18.63
N ILE A 142 4.88 -7.79 18.77
CA ILE A 142 4.50 -9.10 18.23
C ILE A 142 4.60 -9.12 16.69
N ILE A 143 4.16 -8.07 16.00
CA ILE A 143 4.31 -7.94 14.55
C ILE A 143 5.80 -7.97 14.15
N LEU A 144 6.65 -7.23 14.86
CA LEU A 144 8.09 -7.21 14.59
C LEU A 144 8.74 -8.59 14.83
N LEU A 145 8.29 -9.33 15.84
CA LEU A 145 8.72 -10.71 16.06
C LEU A 145 8.34 -11.62 14.88
N ALA A 146 7.11 -11.51 14.37
CA ALA A 146 6.67 -12.29 13.21
C ALA A 146 7.52 -12.02 11.95
N VAL A 147 7.87 -10.75 11.72
CA VAL A 147 8.77 -10.35 10.62
C VAL A 147 10.17 -10.92 10.84
N GLY A 148 10.68 -10.87 12.07
CA GLY A 148 11.98 -11.46 12.42
C GLY A 148 12.04 -12.96 12.14
N VAL A 149 11.00 -13.70 12.54
CA VAL A 149 10.87 -15.15 12.23
C VAL A 149 10.85 -15.35 10.72
N GLN A 150 10.04 -14.60 9.98
CA GLN A 150 9.95 -14.75 8.51
C GLN A 150 11.26 -14.45 7.77
N VAL A 151 12.04 -13.48 8.26
CA VAL A 151 13.37 -13.18 7.73
C VAL A 151 14.36 -14.29 8.07
N PHE A 152 14.25 -14.88 9.27
CA PHE A 152 15.05 -16.02 9.66
C PHE A 152 14.76 -17.26 8.80
N THR A 153 13.48 -17.59 8.54
CA THR A 153 13.10 -18.73 7.68
C THR A 153 13.70 -18.62 6.30
N MET A 154 13.71 -17.40 5.75
CA MET A 154 14.30 -17.11 4.44
C MET A 154 15.81 -17.41 4.43
N PHE A 155 16.54 -17.07 5.48
CA PHE A 155 17.97 -17.35 5.58
C PHE A 155 18.28 -18.84 5.80
N GLU A 156 17.43 -19.55 6.54
CA GLU A 156 17.60 -20.99 6.82
C GLU A 156 17.27 -21.87 5.60
N LEU A 157 16.20 -21.54 4.86
CA LEU A 157 15.81 -22.27 3.64
C LEU A 157 16.79 -22.05 2.48
N THR A 158 17.55 -20.97 2.53
CA THR A 158 18.61 -20.66 1.56
C THR A 158 19.89 -21.36 1.99
N SER A 159 20.00 -22.66 1.66
CA SER A 159 21.28 -23.39 1.76
C SER A 159 22.45 -22.55 1.22
N SER A 160 23.64 -22.71 1.80
CA SER A 160 24.85 -21.88 1.59
C SER A 160 25.26 -21.62 0.13
N ILE A 161 24.69 -22.32 -0.85
CA ILE A 161 24.92 -22.17 -2.29
C ILE A 161 23.95 -21.15 -2.93
N ALA A 162 22.72 -21.01 -2.43
CA ALA A 162 21.72 -20.06 -2.95
C ALA A 162 21.90 -18.63 -2.39
N TYR A 163 22.62 -18.47 -1.29
CA TYR A 163 23.02 -17.16 -0.77
C TYR A 163 23.95 -16.42 -1.75
N ALA A 164 24.75 -17.19 -2.51
CA ALA A 164 25.54 -16.67 -3.62
C ALA A 164 24.69 -16.15 -4.80
N ALA A 165 23.42 -16.55 -4.90
CA ALA A 165 22.55 -16.17 -6.01
C ALA A 165 21.79 -14.85 -5.81
N LYS A 166 21.74 -14.28 -4.59
CA LYS A 166 21.09 -12.98 -4.31
C LYS A 166 21.79 -12.19 -3.18
N PRO A 167 23.01 -11.66 -3.40
CA PRO A 167 23.84 -11.00 -2.38
C PRO A 167 23.25 -9.68 -1.80
N HIS A 168 22.07 -9.24 -2.24
CA HIS A 168 21.48 -7.94 -1.87
C HIS A 168 20.09 -8.06 -1.24
N MET A 169 19.75 -9.22 -0.67
CA MET A 169 18.43 -9.45 -0.08
C MET A 169 18.11 -8.49 1.09
N ILE A 170 19.11 -8.20 1.93
CA ILE A 170 18.99 -7.22 3.03
C ILE A 170 18.71 -5.82 2.49
N LEU A 171 19.31 -5.44 1.35
CA LEU A 171 19.07 -4.16 0.69
C LEU A 171 17.61 -4.07 0.23
N TRP A 172 17.06 -5.12 -0.38
CA TRP A 172 15.66 -5.12 -0.82
C TRP A 172 14.65 -5.06 0.34
N ILE A 173 14.92 -5.78 1.44
CA ILE A 173 14.13 -5.66 2.68
C ILE A 173 14.19 -4.23 3.22
N SER A 174 15.37 -3.61 3.21
CA SER A 174 15.57 -2.23 3.68
C SER A 174 14.84 -1.21 2.82
N ILE A 175 14.86 -1.38 1.49
CA ILE A 175 14.12 -0.53 0.55
C ILE A 175 12.60 -0.65 0.81
N LEU A 176 12.10 -1.86 1.04
CA LEU A 176 10.68 -2.07 1.35
C LEU A 176 10.29 -1.40 2.67
N LEU A 177 11.11 -1.53 3.72
CA LEU A 177 10.89 -0.83 5.00
C LEU A 177 10.93 0.69 4.83
N LEU A 178 11.88 1.21 4.03
CA LEU A 178 11.99 2.63 3.75
C LEU A 178 10.77 3.16 2.98
N SER A 179 10.17 2.33 2.11
CA SER A 179 8.96 2.71 1.36
C SER A 179 7.77 3.04 2.25
N HIS A 180 7.71 2.46 3.46
CA HIS A 180 6.63 2.70 4.42
C HIS A 180 6.67 4.10 5.02
N VAL A 181 7.83 4.74 5.06
CA VAL A 181 7.99 6.11 5.58
C VAL A 181 7.13 7.11 4.76
N PRO A 182 7.35 7.31 3.46
CA PRO A 182 6.55 8.27 2.69
C PRO A 182 5.07 7.86 2.60
N ILE A 183 4.75 6.56 2.48
CA ILE A 183 3.35 6.07 2.47
C ILE A 183 2.63 6.45 3.77
N SER A 184 3.28 6.23 4.92
CA SER A 184 2.68 6.52 6.22
C SER A 184 2.44 8.02 6.42
N ILE A 185 3.41 8.86 6.01
CA ILE A 185 3.30 10.32 6.11
C ILE A 185 2.18 10.83 5.19
N SER A 186 2.08 10.33 3.96
CA SER A 186 1.02 10.71 3.02
C SER A 186 -0.36 10.39 3.57
N ASN A 187 -0.57 9.16 4.06
CA ASN A 187 -1.83 8.73 4.66
C ASN A 187 -2.21 9.55 5.90
N LEU A 188 -1.22 9.92 6.71
CA LEU A 188 -1.45 10.78 7.88
C LEU A 188 -1.83 12.21 7.48
N TYR A 189 -1.18 12.74 6.45
CA TYR A 189 -1.47 14.07 5.91
C TYR A 189 -2.88 14.12 5.30
N LYS A 190 -3.27 13.06 4.57
CA LYS A 190 -4.63 12.82 4.09
C LYS A 190 -5.64 12.86 5.23
N TYR A 191 -5.41 12.08 6.28
CA TYR A 191 -6.27 12.05 7.46
C TYR A 191 -6.41 13.43 8.11
N LYS A 192 -5.31 14.16 8.28
CA LYS A 192 -5.31 15.50 8.85
C LYS A 192 -6.15 16.49 8.03
N ILE A 193 -5.95 16.55 6.71
CA ILE A 193 -6.72 17.44 5.82
C ILE A 193 -8.20 17.09 5.87
N MET A 194 -8.54 15.79 5.77
CA MET A 194 -9.94 15.35 5.86
C MET A 194 -10.60 15.83 7.15
N ARG A 195 -9.88 15.78 8.26
CA ARG A 195 -10.41 16.23 9.56
C ARG A 195 -10.58 17.75 9.64
N GLU A 196 -9.61 18.51 9.13
CA GLU A 196 -9.63 19.98 9.21
C GLU A 196 -10.64 20.61 8.23
N THR A 197 -10.83 19.99 7.06
CA THR A 197 -11.60 20.58 5.95
C THR A 197 -12.86 19.77 5.58
N ASN A 198 -13.13 18.65 6.26
CA ASN A 198 -14.25 17.74 6.02
C ASN A 198 -14.37 17.26 4.56
N VAL A 199 -13.25 17.17 3.85
CA VAL A 199 -13.24 16.77 2.44
C VAL A 199 -13.47 15.28 2.27
N ASP A 200 -14.23 14.93 1.22
CA ASP A 200 -14.55 13.55 0.90
C ASP A 200 -13.29 12.75 0.51
N LEU A 201 -13.21 11.51 1.00
CA LEU A 201 -12.09 10.60 0.76
C LEU A 201 -11.85 10.38 -0.73
N PHE A 202 -12.92 10.22 -1.52
CA PHE A 202 -12.85 9.98 -2.96
C PHE A 202 -12.31 11.19 -3.72
N TYR A 203 -12.68 12.40 -3.31
CA TYR A 203 -12.15 13.62 -3.93
C TYR A 203 -10.66 13.76 -3.64
N MET A 204 -10.26 13.52 -2.39
CA MET A 204 -8.86 13.57 -1.99
C MET A 204 -8.00 12.53 -2.73
N ASN A 205 -8.50 11.29 -2.87
CA ASN A 205 -7.80 10.24 -3.60
C ASN A 205 -7.74 10.53 -5.11
N ALA A 206 -8.82 11.02 -5.73
CA ALA A 206 -8.86 11.39 -7.15
C ALA A 206 -7.88 12.54 -7.47
N MET A 207 -7.84 13.58 -6.63
CA MET A 207 -6.89 14.68 -6.82
C MET A 207 -5.46 14.24 -6.59
N THR A 208 -5.21 13.43 -5.55
CA THR A 208 -3.86 12.90 -5.29
C THR A 208 -3.38 12.03 -6.44
N SER A 209 -4.20 11.09 -6.93
CA SER A 209 -3.85 10.23 -8.05
C SER A 209 -3.67 11.00 -9.37
N LEU A 210 -4.39 12.11 -9.57
CA LEU A 210 -4.15 13.01 -10.71
C LEU A 210 -2.75 13.62 -10.66
N PHE A 211 -2.32 14.14 -9.50
CA PHE A 211 -0.99 14.72 -9.33
C PHE A 211 0.13 13.67 -9.26
N GLN A 212 -0.18 12.40 -8.97
CA GLN A 212 0.80 11.32 -9.03
C GLN A 212 1.35 11.16 -10.45
N LEU A 213 0.53 11.27 -11.51
CA LEU A 213 1.01 11.08 -12.90
C LEU A 213 2.19 11.99 -13.29
N PRO A 214 2.12 13.34 -13.17
CA PRO A 214 3.24 14.20 -13.53
C PRO A 214 4.45 14.04 -12.61
N ILE A 215 4.24 13.78 -11.32
CA ILE A 215 5.34 13.52 -10.37
C ILE A 215 6.04 12.21 -10.72
N SER A 216 5.26 11.16 -10.93
CA SER A 216 5.74 9.84 -11.34
C SER A 216 6.52 9.92 -12.65
N LEU A 217 6.03 10.70 -13.62
CA LEU A 217 6.77 10.96 -14.86
C LEU A 217 8.10 11.68 -14.59
N LEU A 218 8.13 12.65 -13.67
CA LEU A 218 9.36 13.36 -13.28
C LEU A 218 10.40 12.43 -12.61
N MET A 219 9.96 11.31 -12.02
CA MET A 219 10.83 10.30 -11.40
C MET A 219 11.50 9.35 -12.41
N PHE A 220 11.31 9.52 -13.72
CA PHE A 220 11.92 8.69 -14.76
C PHE A 220 13.46 8.52 -14.67
N PRO A 221 14.27 9.47 -14.17
CA PRO A 221 15.72 9.28 -14.11
C PRO A 221 16.15 8.07 -13.27
N ILE A 222 15.28 7.57 -12.39
CA ILE A 222 15.55 6.38 -11.57
C ILE A 222 15.75 5.12 -12.43
N ILE A 223 15.19 5.06 -13.63
CA ILE A 223 15.41 3.95 -14.57
C ILE A 223 16.90 3.80 -14.94
N PHE A 224 17.68 4.89 -14.89
CA PHE A 224 19.09 4.85 -15.24
C PHE A 224 20.02 4.52 -14.07
N ILE A 225 19.47 4.34 -12.86
CA ILE A 225 20.25 3.96 -11.68
C ILE A 225 20.51 2.45 -11.76
N PRO A 226 21.77 1.99 -11.74
CA PRO A 226 22.07 0.57 -11.75
C PRO A 226 21.76 -0.04 -10.37
N LEU A 227 20.59 -0.68 -10.22
CA LEU A 227 20.26 -1.49 -9.04
C LEU A 227 20.60 -2.98 -9.27
N PRO A 228 20.94 -3.73 -8.21
CA PRO A 228 21.28 -5.14 -8.34
C PRO A 228 20.04 -5.99 -8.63
N TYR A 229 19.93 -6.53 -9.85
CA TYR A 229 18.79 -7.28 -10.42
C TYR A 229 17.58 -6.43 -10.81
N PRO A 230 16.94 -6.83 -11.92
CA PRO A 230 17.08 -6.14 -13.18
C PRO A 230 16.42 -4.77 -13.15
N ILE A 231 17.13 -3.79 -13.71
CA ILE A 231 16.57 -2.59 -14.28
C ILE A 231 17.04 -2.62 -15.73
N SER A 232 16.12 -2.50 -16.67
CA SER A 232 16.43 -2.53 -18.10
C SER A 232 17.66 -1.67 -18.43
N ASN A 233 18.63 -2.22 -19.15
CA ASN A 233 19.80 -1.49 -19.64
C ASN A 233 19.48 -0.61 -20.88
N THR A 234 18.28 -0.02 -20.93
CA THR A 234 17.88 0.88 -22.02
C THR A 234 18.45 2.27 -21.78
N HIS A 235 19.18 2.79 -22.76
CA HIS A 235 19.79 4.13 -22.69
C HIS A 235 18.80 5.27 -22.93
N SER A 236 17.59 4.98 -23.42
CA SER A 236 16.59 5.99 -23.74
C SER A 236 15.23 5.66 -23.08
N PHE A 237 14.58 6.70 -22.55
CA PHE A 237 13.26 6.59 -21.92
C PHE A 237 12.12 6.24 -22.91
N PRO A 238 12.08 6.77 -24.14
CA PRO A 238 11.06 6.38 -25.11
C PRO A 238 11.15 4.91 -25.51
N ASP A 239 12.36 4.38 -25.70
CA ASP A 239 12.54 2.95 -26.02
C ASP A 239 12.11 2.07 -24.85
N TYR A 240 12.48 2.47 -23.62
CA TYR A 240 11.99 1.82 -22.41
C TYR A 240 10.46 1.75 -22.38
N LEU A 241 9.77 2.87 -22.60
CA LEU A 241 8.31 2.90 -22.60
C LEU A 241 7.72 2.03 -23.71
N SER A 242 8.25 2.13 -24.93
CA SER A 242 7.80 1.34 -26.07
C SER A 242 7.91 -0.16 -25.79
N SER A 243 9.08 -0.63 -25.32
CA SER A 243 9.30 -2.02 -24.96
C SER A 243 8.45 -2.46 -23.76
N SER A 244 8.24 -1.58 -22.78
CA SER A 244 7.36 -1.87 -21.64
C SER A 244 5.91 -2.08 -22.08
N PHE A 245 5.40 -1.23 -22.98
CA PHE A 245 4.05 -1.38 -23.53
C PHE A 245 3.93 -2.58 -24.46
N GLN A 246 4.96 -2.89 -25.24
CA GLN A 246 5.01 -4.13 -26.02
C GLN A 246 4.88 -5.34 -25.09
N CYS A 247 5.65 -5.42 -24.01
CA CYS A 247 5.50 -6.50 -23.03
C CYS A 247 4.13 -6.49 -22.31
N LEU A 248 3.50 -5.32 -22.15
CA LEU A 248 2.16 -5.27 -21.58
C LEU A 248 1.10 -5.89 -22.50
N PHE A 249 1.20 -5.65 -23.81
CA PHE A 249 0.19 -6.05 -24.81
C PHE A 249 0.51 -7.35 -25.55
N ASP A 250 1.76 -7.77 -25.58
CA ASP A 250 2.24 -8.95 -26.30
C ASP A 250 2.33 -10.17 -25.36
N ASP A 251 2.09 -11.35 -25.92
CA ASP A 251 2.04 -12.61 -25.16
C ASP A 251 3.39 -13.37 -25.19
N GLY A 252 4.46 -12.73 -25.68
CA GLY A 252 5.78 -13.32 -25.86
C GLY A 252 6.72 -13.23 -24.65
N LEU A 253 8.01 -13.47 -24.92
CA LEU A 253 9.11 -13.23 -23.98
C LEU A 253 9.89 -11.99 -24.47
N LEU A 254 10.04 -10.98 -23.61
CA LEU A 254 10.85 -9.80 -23.91
C LEU A 254 11.84 -9.55 -22.76
N LEU A 255 13.14 -9.46 -23.05
CA LEU A 255 14.18 -9.22 -22.05
C LEU A 255 14.14 -10.21 -20.84
N SER A 256 13.86 -11.48 -21.12
CA SER A 256 13.70 -12.56 -20.12
C SER A 256 12.48 -12.43 -19.19
N ASP A 257 11.60 -11.45 -19.42
CA ASP A 257 10.32 -11.33 -18.71
C ASP A 257 9.22 -12.12 -19.42
N PRO A 258 8.41 -12.90 -18.66
CA PRO A 258 7.23 -13.60 -19.18
C PRO A 258 6.05 -12.64 -19.34
N CYS A 259 6.01 -11.97 -20.48
CA CYS A 259 4.98 -10.98 -20.84
C CYS A 259 3.59 -11.61 -21.04
N GLU A 260 3.51 -12.93 -21.28
CA GLU A 260 2.27 -13.69 -21.48
C GLU A 260 1.17 -13.38 -20.45
N GLY A 261 0.03 -12.87 -20.92
CA GLY A 261 -1.14 -12.59 -20.10
C GLY A 261 -0.97 -11.46 -19.08
N THR A 262 0.04 -10.59 -19.23
CA THR A 262 0.30 -9.45 -18.33
C THR A 262 -0.86 -8.46 -18.34
N LEU A 263 -1.41 -8.13 -19.52
CA LEU A 263 -2.60 -7.28 -19.64
C LEU A 263 -3.78 -7.85 -18.87
N THR A 264 -4.02 -9.16 -18.96
CA THR A 264 -5.14 -9.82 -18.26
C THR A 264 -4.99 -9.67 -16.75
N VAL A 265 -3.79 -9.85 -16.20
CA VAL A 265 -3.52 -9.64 -14.77
C VAL A 265 -3.84 -8.20 -14.37
N TYR A 266 -3.37 -7.23 -15.15
CA TYR A 266 -3.64 -5.81 -14.89
C TYR A 266 -5.14 -5.46 -14.97
N LEU A 267 -5.86 -5.97 -15.97
CA LEU A 267 -7.31 -5.75 -16.10
C LEU A 267 -8.11 -6.34 -14.92
N ILE A 268 -7.73 -7.53 -14.44
CA ILE A 268 -8.35 -8.12 -13.24
C ILE A 268 -8.05 -7.27 -12.00
N MET A 269 -6.84 -6.71 -11.89
CA MET A 269 -6.51 -5.76 -10.81
C MET A 269 -7.39 -4.51 -10.86
N LEU A 270 -7.58 -3.90 -12.04
CA LEU A 270 -8.47 -2.74 -12.21
C LEU A 270 -9.91 -3.08 -11.81
N PHE A 271 -10.40 -4.23 -12.27
CA PHE A 271 -11.74 -4.69 -11.92
C PHE A 271 -11.92 -4.89 -10.42
N ASN A 272 -10.94 -5.49 -9.75
CA ASN A 272 -10.93 -5.63 -8.29
C ASN A 272 -10.90 -4.27 -7.59
N ASN A 273 -10.08 -3.32 -8.06
CA ASN A 273 -10.04 -1.98 -7.49
C ASN A 273 -11.40 -1.26 -7.64
N CYS A 274 -12.09 -1.40 -8.78
CA CYS A 274 -13.47 -0.92 -8.95
C CYS A 274 -14.42 -1.52 -7.89
N ILE A 275 -14.43 -2.84 -7.73
CA ILE A 275 -15.31 -3.51 -6.74
C ILE A 275 -15.02 -2.98 -5.33
N TYR A 276 -13.74 -2.84 -4.97
CA TYR A 276 -13.36 -2.30 -3.68
C TYR A 276 -13.80 -0.84 -3.49
N GLY A 277 -13.65 -0.01 -4.51
CA GLY A 277 -14.14 1.38 -4.50
C GLY A 277 -15.62 1.45 -4.20
N PHE A 278 -16.43 0.64 -4.89
CA PHE A 278 -17.87 0.51 -4.62
C PHE A 278 -18.17 -0.02 -3.21
N ALA A 279 -17.47 -1.06 -2.76
CA ALA A 279 -17.65 -1.62 -1.43
C ALA A 279 -17.36 -0.56 -0.34
N THR A 280 -16.30 0.25 -0.53
CA THR A 280 -15.93 1.33 0.40
C THR A 280 -17.00 2.42 0.46
N VAL A 281 -17.57 2.82 -0.69
CA VAL A 281 -18.70 3.77 -0.73
C VAL A 281 -19.86 3.26 0.12
N ILE A 282 -20.21 1.98 0.00
CA ILE A 282 -21.34 1.40 0.74
C ILE A 282 -21.01 1.29 2.23
N MET A 283 -19.78 0.86 2.58
CA MET A 283 -19.32 0.77 3.96
C MET A 283 -19.40 2.13 4.68
N LEU A 284 -19.01 3.21 3.99
CA LEU A 284 -19.13 4.58 4.52
C LEU A 284 -20.59 4.99 4.74
N LYS A 285 -21.50 4.66 3.81
CA LYS A 285 -22.94 4.93 3.99
C LYS A 285 -23.55 4.16 5.17
N CYS A 286 -23.00 3.00 5.50
CA CYS A 286 -23.47 2.15 6.60
C CYS A 286 -22.76 2.43 7.94
N ASN A 287 -21.89 3.44 8.04
CA ASN A 287 -21.07 3.76 9.23
C ASN A 287 -20.24 2.56 9.74
N ILE A 288 -19.77 1.71 8.83
CA ILE A 288 -18.92 0.56 9.19
C ILE A 288 -17.47 1.04 9.18
N HIS A 289 -16.88 1.18 10.36
CA HIS A 289 -15.47 1.51 10.50
C HIS A 289 -14.60 0.29 10.17
N GLY A 290 -13.87 0.34 9.05
CA GLY A 290 -13.11 -0.78 8.49
C GLY A 290 -11.84 -1.21 9.24
N SER A 291 -11.65 -0.80 10.50
CA SER A 291 -10.40 -1.02 11.24
C SER A 291 -10.07 -2.52 11.41
N GLN A 292 -11.08 -3.39 11.55
CA GLN A 292 -10.89 -4.84 11.69
C GLN A 292 -10.56 -5.59 10.37
N SER A 293 -10.68 -4.92 9.22
CA SER A 293 -10.56 -5.51 7.88
C SER A 293 -9.10 -5.84 7.48
N ASN A 294 -8.13 -5.05 7.95
CA ASN A 294 -6.73 -5.14 7.52
C ASN A 294 -5.99 -6.37 8.04
N THR A 295 -6.38 -6.90 9.20
CA THR A 295 -5.80 -8.13 9.80
C THR A 295 -6.13 -9.35 8.97
N ILE A 296 -7.41 -9.50 8.63
CA ILE A 296 -7.94 -10.66 7.90
C ILE A 296 -7.41 -10.65 6.46
N ARG A 297 -7.21 -9.46 5.87
CA ARG A 297 -6.57 -9.29 4.56
C ARG A 297 -5.19 -9.94 4.52
N SER A 298 -4.35 -9.68 5.51
CA SER A 298 -2.96 -10.18 5.52
C SER A 298 -2.90 -11.71 5.55
N LEU A 299 -3.79 -12.36 6.31
CA LEU A 299 -3.94 -13.83 6.30
C LEU A 299 -4.34 -14.37 4.93
N PHE A 300 -5.39 -13.78 4.37
CA PHE A 300 -5.98 -14.29 3.14
C PHE A 300 -5.02 -14.09 1.96
N SER A 301 -4.30 -12.96 1.91
CA SER A 301 -3.23 -12.73 0.94
C SER A 301 -2.14 -13.79 1.02
N SER A 302 -1.68 -14.16 2.22
CA SER A 302 -0.66 -15.21 2.38
C SER A 302 -1.15 -16.55 1.84
N LEU A 303 -2.38 -16.97 2.19
CA LEU A 303 -2.95 -18.24 1.69
C LEU A 303 -3.11 -18.25 0.16
N LEU A 304 -3.47 -17.11 -0.43
CA LEU A 304 -3.62 -16.98 -1.88
C LEU A 304 -2.30 -17.20 -2.65
N PHE A 305 -1.13 -17.02 -2.03
CA PHE A 305 0.16 -17.34 -2.65
C PHE A 305 0.40 -18.84 -2.88
N LEU A 306 -0.35 -19.73 -2.22
CA LEU A 306 -0.33 -21.17 -2.52
C LEU A 306 -1.09 -21.51 -3.81
N SER A 307 -2.06 -20.68 -4.18
CA SER A 307 -2.93 -20.91 -5.33
C SER A 307 -2.23 -20.57 -6.64
N LYS A 308 -2.00 -21.59 -7.48
CA LYS A 308 -1.41 -21.40 -8.82
C LYS A 308 -2.26 -20.47 -9.71
N LYS A 309 -3.60 -20.51 -9.57
CA LYS A 309 -4.51 -19.70 -10.40
C LYS A 309 -4.36 -18.20 -10.14
N VAL A 310 -4.16 -17.82 -8.88
CA VAL A 310 -4.10 -16.40 -8.48
C VAL A 310 -2.65 -15.91 -8.53
N ALA A 311 -1.75 -16.61 -7.85
CA ALA A 311 -0.36 -16.19 -7.70
C ALA A 311 0.50 -16.38 -8.95
N GLY A 312 0.16 -17.33 -9.84
CA GLY A 312 0.93 -17.58 -11.07
C GLY A 312 2.41 -17.83 -10.77
N GLU A 313 3.29 -17.00 -11.35
CA GLU A 313 4.75 -17.01 -11.13
C GLU A 313 5.17 -16.56 -9.73
N SER A 314 4.29 -15.87 -9.00
CA SER A 314 4.50 -15.53 -7.59
C SER A 314 4.13 -16.67 -6.63
N ARG A 315 3.73 -17.84 -7.15
CA ARG A 315 3.35 -18.99 -6.34
C ARG A 315 4.52 -19.48 -5.49
N VAL A 316 4.21 -19.87 -4.26
CA VAL A 316 5.12 -20.61 -3.38
C VAL A 316 4.76 -22.09 -3.41
N ASN A 317 5.77 -22.97 -3.48
CA ASN A 317 5.58 -24.42 -3.60
C ASN A 317 5.03 -25.07 -2.33
N GLY A 318 5.18 -24.42 -1.18
CA GLY A 318 4.63 -24.81 0.11
C GLY A 318 5.10 -23.85 1.20
N PHE A 319 4.43 -23.85 2.35
CA PHE A 319 4.89 -23.13 3.53
C PHE A 319 5.76 -24.04 4.38
N SER A 320 6.89 -23.50 4.87
CA SER A 320 7.62 -24.13 5.98
C SER A 320 6.80 -24.05 7.27
N ALA A 321 7.08 -24.92 8.24
CA ALA A 321 6.46 -24.86 9.57
C ALA A 321 6.66 -23.47 10.20
N LEU A 322 7.86 -22.91 10.06
CA LEU A 322 8.19 -21.57 10.56
C LEU A 322 7.44 -20.44 9.82
N ASP A 323 7.05 -20.64 8.55
CA ASP A 323 6.21 -19.65 7.83
C ASP A 323 4.76 -19.67 8.36
N ILE A 324 4.26 -20.82 8.80
CA ILE A 324 2.95 -20.92 9.41
C ILE A 324 2.98 -20.28 10.81
N GLU A 325 4.04 -20.54 11.58
CA GLU A 325 4.25 -19.92 12.89
C GLU A 325 4.34 -18.39 12.78
N SER A 326 5.12 -17.86 11.82
CA SER A 326 5.24 -16.42 11.61
C SER A 326 3.88 -15.78 11.28
N LEU A 327 3.05 -16.44 10.46
CA LEU A 327 1.72 -15.96 10.13
C LEU A 327 0.79 -15.93 11.35
N ILE A 328 0.83 -16.97 12.19
CA ILE A 328 0.03 -17.01 13.43
C ILE A 328 0.45 -15.86 14.36
N ILE A 329 1.76 -15.69 14.60
CA ILE A 329 2.29 -14.60 15.42
C ILE A 329 1.87 -13.24 14.86
N LEU A 330 1.98 -13.06 13.54
CA LEU A 330 1.59 -11.83 12.86
C LEU A 330 0.12 -11.49 13.15
N CYS A 331 -0.77 -12.48 13.04
CA CYS A 331 -2.20 -12.29 13.28
C CYS A 331 -2.52 -11.96 14.71
N SER A 332 -1.85 -12.62 15.67
CA SER A 332 -1.97 -12.28 17.08
C SER A 332 -1.54 -10.83 17.33
N GLY A 333 -0.44 -10.37 16.73
CA GLY A 333 0.05 -9.00 16.89
C GLY A 333 -0.91 -7.95 16.34
N VAL A 334 -1.41 -8.15 15.12
CA VAL A 334 -2.39 -7.23 14.53
C VAL A 334 -3.72 -7.28 15.29
N PHE A 335 -4.15 -8.46 15.77
CA PHE A 335 -5.35 -8.58 16.60
C PHE A 335 -5.20 -7.77 17.89
N VAL A 336 -4.11 -7.99 18.65
CA VAL A 336 -3.81 -7.25 19.89
C VAL A 336 -3.80 -5.75 19.64
N TYR A 337 -3.18 -5.28 18.55
CA TYR A 337 -3.16 -3.86 18.20
C TYR A 337 -4.58 -3.26 18.08
N HIS A 338 -5.50 -3.98 17.43
CA HIS A 338 -6.85 -3.48 17.16
C HIS A 338 -7.85 -3.72 18.32
N THR A 339 -7.45 -4.40 19.40
CA THR A 339 -8.33 -4.57 20.58
C THR A 339 -8.58 -3.25 21.31
N THR A 340 -7.69 -2.28 21.15
CA THR A 340 -7.78 -0.97 21.78
C THR A 340 -8.04 0.13 20.75
N THR A 341 -8.75 1.17 21.19
CA THR A 341 -8.92 2.40 20.42
C THR A 341 -7.74 3.34 20.64
N GLU A 342 -7.28 3.98 19.58
CA GLU A 342 -6.26 5.02 19.65
C GLU A 342 -6.85 6.27 20.33
N ALA A 343 -6.11 6.88 21.25
CA ALA A 343 -6.49 8.12 21.91
C ALA A 343 -5.63 9.26 21.36
N GLU A 344 -6.26 10.36 20.93
CA GLU A 344 -5.52 11.53 20.45
C GLU A 344 -5.07 12.41 21.63
N ALA A 345 -3.82 12.88 21.63
CA ALA A 345 -3.43 13.93 22.58
C ALA A 345 -3.97 15.29 22.14
N GLN A 346 -3.98 16.22 23.09
CA GLN A 346 -4.40 17.60 22.92
C GLN A 346 -3.39 18.46 22.13
N GLU A 347 -2.11 18.08 22.09
CA GLU A 347 -1.03 18.77 21.35
C GLU A 347 -0.10 17.77 20.66
N SER A 348 0.32 18.09 19.43
CA SER A 348 1.30 17.29 18.69
C SER A 348 2.74 17.62 19.06
N LEU A 349 3.65 16.65 18.90
CA LEU A 349 5.08 16.83 19.23
C LEU A 349 5.72 17.93 18.36
N VAL A 350 5.32 18.04 17.09
CA VAL A 350 5.71 19.14 16.20
C VAL A 350 5.14 20.49 16.68
N GLN A 351 3.91 20.53 17.16
CA GLN A 351 3.32 21.75 17.74
C GLN A 351 4.04 22.16 19.01
N TRP A 352 4.38 21.21 19.88
CA TRP A 352 5.17 21.44 21.07
C TRP A 352 6.58 21.96 20.74
N PHE A 353 7.27 21.38 19.75
CA PHE A 353 8.56 21.92 19.33
C PHE A 353 8.44 23.33 18.78
N ARG A 354 7.41 23.63 17.98
CA ARG A 354 7.18 24.99 17.47
C ARG A 354 6.86 25.98 18.59
N SER A 355 6.02 25.63 19.56
CA SER A 355 5.73 26.50 20.70
C SER A 355 6.97 26.69 21.58
N PHE A 356 7.73 25.63 21.84
CA PHE A 356 8.98 25.68 22.58
C PHE A 356 10.02 26.60 21.93
N PHE A 357 10.23 26.47 20.61
CA PHE A 357 11.17 27.35 19.89
C PHE A 357 10.67 28.79 19.82
N LYS A 358 9.38 29.00 19.59
CA LYS A 358 8.78 30.34 19.58
C LYS A 358 8.88 31.03 20.94
N GLN A 359 8.63 30.29 22.02
CA GLN A 359 8.78 30.78 23.40
C GLN A 359 10.24 31.12 23.71
N LYS A 360 11.20 30.31 23.25
CA LYS A 360 12.63 30.59 23.39
C LYS A 360 13.12 31.76 22.51
N GLU A 361 12.41 32.09 21.44
CA GLU A 361 12.66 33.27 20.60
C GLU A 361 12.09 34.54 21.24
N GLU A 362 10.92 34.43 21.91
CA GLU A 362 10.31 35.50 22.70
C GLU A 362 11.07 35.79 24.01
N ASP A 363 11.68 34.78 24.65
CA ASP A 363 12.51 34.95 25.87
C ASP A 363 13.92 35.52 25.61
N ASN A 364 14.35 35.59 24.33
CA ASN A 364 15.65 36.14 23.91
C ASN A 364 15.56 37.56 23.32
N VAL A 365 14.38 38.18 23.34
CA VAL A 365 14.12 39.59 22.98
C VAL A 365 13.79 40.36 24.25
#